data_AF-A0A2E6BPE5-F1
#
_entry.id   AF-A0A2E6BPE5-F1
#
_cell.length_a   1.000
_cell.length_b   1.000
_cell.length_c   1.000
_cell.angle_alpha   90.00
_cell.angle_beta   90.00
_cell.angle_gamma   90.00
#
_symmetry.space_group_name_H-M   'P 1'
#
loop_
_entity.id
_entity.type
_entity.pdbx_description
1 polymer ?
#
loop_
_entity_poly.entity_id
_entity_poly.type
_entity_poly.pdbx_seq_one_letter_code
_entity_poly.pdbx_strand_id
1 'polypeptide(L)'
;MIKRLKKEQKINYQEIDHFSPLVRRLTAPNPSPFTLHGTGTFIIGNKEICIIDPGPKLDTHIDNILNSINRKLITHILITHTHKDHSPAAQELKKATNAKTYGFGPYPINNYVDKYEEGHDLDFKPDIFLKDGDIIRGSDWTIKSLHTPGHTSNHMCFGLEEEKLLFTGDHVMGWATTVIIPPDGNMSDYINSLKKLLLLDYSKYFPTHGSPITEPQKYVRALIAHRKMREKQILEELKTKKLFVKEMVPKFYSSTKRQLWKAAEKSVLATLIGLEEKGYVRCIENTKTDSKWSLIGK
;
A
#
# COMPACT_ATOMS: atom_id res chain seq x y z
N MET A 1 -10.80 16.90 7.71
CA MET A 1 -11.25 15.60 7.13
C MET A 1 -10.46 15.36 5.86
N ILE A 2 -9.84 14.19 5.67
CA ILE A 2 -9.16 13.87 4.40
C ILE A 2 -10.22 13.84 3.31
N LYS A 3 -10.19 14.81 2.39
CA LYS A 3 -11.06 14.78 1.20
C LYS A 3 -10.57 13.63 0.33
N ARG A 4 -11.39 12.60 0.16
CA ARG A 4 -11.12 11.52 -0.78
C ARG A 4 -11.11 12.12 -2.18
N LEU A 5 -10.07 11.84 -2.96
CA LEU A 5 -10.02 12.22 -4.38
C LEU A 5 -10.94 11.29 -5.16
N LYS A 6 -12.26 11.48 -4.99
CA LYS A 6 -13.28 10.77 -5.76
C LYS A 6 -13.53 11.54 -7.05
N LYS A 7 -12.71 11.31 -8.07
CA LYS A 7 -13.24 11.47 -9.43
C LYS A 7 -13.84 10.11 -9.80
N GLU A 8 -15.13 10.09 -10.12
CA GLU A 8 -15.69 8.98 -10.88
C GLU A 8 -14.95 8.96 -12.21
N GLN A 9 -14.02 8.01 -12.36
CA GLN A 9 -13.30 7.81 -13.59
C GLN A 9 -13.86 6.54 -14.23
N LYS A 10 -14.39 6.67 -15.45
CA LYS A 10 -14.72 5.50 -16.25
C LYS A 10 -13.40 4.88 -16.69
N ILE A 11 -13.04 3.74 -16.13
CA ILE A 11 -11.82 3.02 -16.49
C ILE A 11 -12.08 2.15 -17.71
N ASN A 12 -11.22 2.26 -18.70
CA ASN A 12 -11.14 1.33 -19.81
C ASN A 12 -9.97 0.37 -19.53
N TYR A 13 -10.27 -0.87 -19.14
CA TYR A 13 -9.27 -1.86 -18.74
C TYR A 13 -8.37 -2.37 -19.90
N GLN A 14 -8.65 -1.96 -21.13
CA GLN A 14 -7.84 -2.30 -22.31
C GLN A 14 -6.95 -1.14 -22.76
N GLU A 15 -7.14 0.06 -22.19
CA GLU A 15 -6.46 1.28 -22.62
C GLU A 15 -5.36 1.67 -21.64
N ILE A 16 -4.23 2.11 -22.18
CA ILE A 16 -3.13 2.65 -21.38
C ILE A 16 -3.37 4.14 -21.15
N ASP A 17 -3.43 4.52 -19.88
CA ASP A 17 -3.37 5.93 -19.48
C ASP A 17 -1.92 6.43 -19.64
N HIS A 18 -1.72 7.55 -20.35
CA HIS A 18 -0.43 8.24 -20.45
C HIS A 18 -0.37 9.42 -19.47
N PHE A 19 0.56 9.39 -18.53
CA PHE A 19 0.69 10.43 -17.50
C PHE A 19 1.86 11.39 -17.75
N SER A 20 2.90 10.91 -18.43
CA SER A 20 4.11 11.65 -18.77
C SER A 20 4.88 10.94 -19.90
N PRO A 21 5.98 11.52 -20.41
CA PRO A 21 6.83 10.84 -21.41
C PRO A 21 7.37 9.48 -20.97
N LEU A 22 7.62 9.27 -19.67
CA LEU A 22 8.13 7.99 -19.16
C LEU A 22 7.05 7.12 -18.49
N VAL A 23 5.93 7.69 -18.04
CA VAL A 23 4.95 6.99 -17.20
C VAL A 23 3.64 6.74 -17.91
N ARG A 24 3.31 5.45 -17.98
CA ARG A 24 2.02 4.91 -18.41
C ARG A 24 1.41 4.06 -17.31
N ARG A 25 0.09 3.84 -17.36
CA ARG A 25 -0.60 2.91 -16.47
C ARG A 25 -1.65 2.10 -17.21
N LEU A 26 -1.70 0.81 -16.94
CA LEU A 26 -2.79 -0.08 -17.33
C LEU A 26 -3.49 -0.56 -16.05
N THR A 27 -4.82 -0.44 -16.00
CA THR A 27 -5.59 -0.87 -14.82
C THR A 27 -6.11 -2.29 -15.01
N ALA A 28 -5.88 -3.17 -14.04
CA ALA A 28 -6.43 -4.52 -14.04
C ALA A 28 -7.95 -4.53 -13.77
N PRO A 29 -8.73 -5.44 -14.38
CA PRO A 29 -10.18 -5.52 -14.19
C PRO A 29 -10.56 -6.25 -12.90
N ASN A 30 -10.04 -5.81 -11.76
CA ASN A 30 -10.25 -6.41 -10.43
C ASN A 30 -10.85 -5.44 -9.39
N PRO A 31 -11.94 -4.70 -9.69
CA PRO A 31 -12.51 -3.74 -8.75
C PRO A 31 -13.04 -4.42 -7.48
N SER A 32 -12.65 -3.89 -6.31
CA SER A 32 -13.06 -4.37 -5.00
C SER A 32 -13.16 -3.21 -4.00
N PRO A 33 -13.69 -3.44 -2.79
CA PRO A 33 -13.60 -2.46 -1.70
C PRO A 33 -12.17 -2.06 -1.30
N PHE A 34 -11.14 -2.82 -1.69
CA PHE A 34 -9.72 -2.54 -1.43
C PHE A 34 -8.97 -2.04 -2.66
N THR A 35 -9.38 -2.41 -3.88
CA THR A 35 -8.70 -1.97 -5.12
C THR A 35 -9.40 -0.80 -5.84
N LEU A 36 -10.55 -0.33 -5.33
CA LEU A 36 -11.40 0.70 -5.92
C LEU A 36 -11.89 0.32 -7.33
N HIS A 37 -11.18 0.78 -8.36
CA HIS A 37 -11.49 0.49 -9.76
C HIS A 37 -10.63 -0.66 -10.30
N GLY A 38 -9.59 -1.06 -9.57
CA GLY A 38 -8.62 -2.07 -9.98
C GLY A 38 -7.19 -1.66 -9.62
N THR A 39 -6.27 -2.59 -9.80
CA THR A 39 -4.84 -2.39 -9.56
C THR A 39 -4.21 -1.69 -10.77
N GLY A 40 -3.55 -0.55 -10.54
CA GLY A 40 -2.80 0.16 -11.55
C GLY A 40 -1.41 -0.42 -11.73
N THR A 41 -1.18 -1.11 -12.85
CA THR A 41 0.16 -1.53 -13.28
C THR A 41 0.85 -0.38 -14.01
N PHE A 42 1.98 0.08 -13.48
CA PHE A 42 2.74 1.16 -14.10
C PHE A 42 3.77 0.61 -15.08
N ILE A 43 3.92 1.30 -16.21
CA ILE A 43 4.85 0.97 -17.28
C ILE A 43 5.78 2.17 -17.46
N ILE A 44 7.06 1.97 -17.13
CA ILE A 44 8.08 3.03 -17.03
C ILE A 44 9.15 2.85 -18.11
N GLY A 45 9.49 3.94 -18.80
CA GLY A 45 10.59 3.95 -19.78
C GLY A 45 10.18 3.56 -21.20
N ASN A 46 11.02 3.88 -22.19
CA ASN A 46 10.71 3.65 -23.61
C ASN A 46 11.68 2.69 -24.31
N LYS A 47 12.93 2.62 -23.83
CA LYS A 47 13.99 1.77 -24.43
C LYS A 47 14.16 0.46 -23.69
N GLU A 48 14.15 0.54 -22.37
CA GLU A 48 13.98 -0.59 -21.46
C GLU A 48 12.78 -0.28 -20.58
N ILE A 49 12.01 -1.29 -20.24
CA ILE A 49 10.72 -1.11 -19.61
C ILE A 49 10.72 -1.77 -18.25
N CYS A 50 10.36 -0.97 -17.26
CA CYS A 50 10.06 -1.41 -15.91
C CYS A 50 8.55 -1.46 -15.70
N ILE A 51 8.06 -2.61 -15.27
CA ILE A 51 6.70 -2.80 -14.79
C ILE A 51 6.71 -2.67 -13.27
N ILE A 52 5.89 -1.78 -12.70
CA ILE A 52 5.66 -1.72 -11.24
C ILE A 52 4.27 -2.27 -10.95
N ASP A 53 4.19 -3.27 -10.07
CA ASP A 53 2.98 -4.00 -9.69
C ASP A 53 2.20 -4.55 -10.90
N PRO A 54 2.61 -5.71 -11.45
CA PRO A 54 2.01 -6.30 -12.65
C PRO A 54 0.56 -6.76 -12.45
N GLY A 55 0.05 -6.74 -11.23
CA GLY A 55 -1.35 -6.97 -10.94
C GLY A 55 -1.66 -8.38 -10.42
N PRO A 56 -2.95 -8.69 -10.22
CA PRO A 56 -3.40 -10.05 -9.96
C PRO A 56 -3.10 -10.96 -11.15
N LYS A 57 -3.09 -12.28 -10.91
CA LYS A 57 -2.96 -13.28 -11.97
C LYS A 57 -4.27 -13.40 -12.75
N LEU A 58 -4.51 -12.42 -13.63
CA LEU A 58 -5.60 -12.39 -14.58
C LEU A 58 -5.02 -12.46 -15.99
N ASP A 59 -5.32 -13.55 -16.70
CA ASP A 59 -4.76 -13.80 -18.03
C ASP A 59 -5.03 -12.64 -19.00
N THR A 60 -6.24 -12.08 -18.97
CA THR A 60 -6.61 -10.92 -19.80
C THR A 60 -5.78 -9.66 -19.51
N HIS A 61 -5.40 -9.42 -18.25
CA HIS A 61 -4.55 -8.29 -17.89
C HIS A 61 -3.10 -8.52 -18.30
N ILE A 62 -2.60 -9.73 -18.09
CA ILE A 62 -1.25 -10.15 -18.51
C ILE A 62 -1.11 -10.02 -20.03
N ASP A 63 -2.10 -10.50 -20.78
CA ASP A 63 -2.14 -10.38 -22.24
C ASP A 63 -2.17 -8.91 -22.67
N ASN A 64 -2.96 -8.06 -22.01
CA ASN A 64 -2.98 -6.63 -22.31
C ASN A 64 -1.61 -5.97 -22.06
N ILE A 65 -0.89 -6.32 -20.98
CA ILE A 65 0.48 -5.83 -20.74
C ILE A 65 1.42 -6.27 -21.88
N LEU A 66 1.38 -7.57 -22.23
CA LEU A 66 2.30 -8.15 -23.20
C LEU A 66 2.04 -7.70 -24.65
N ASN A 67 0.78 -7.38 -24.98
CA ASN A 67 0.37 -6.96 -26.33
C ASN A 67 0.44 -5.45 -26.53
N SER A 68 0.36 -4.66 -25.47
CA SER A 68 0.40 -3.19 -25.56
C SER A 68 1.80 -2.61 -25.71
N ILE A 69 2.83 -3.43 -25.49
CA ILE A 69 4.23 -3.03 -25.47
C ILE A 69 5.07 -4.10 -26.17
N ASN A 70 6.18 -3.71 -26.79
CA ASN A 70 7.16 -4.69 -27.23
C ASN A 70 7.74 -5.45 -26.02
N ARG A 71 7.25 -6.67 -25.78
CA ARG A 71 7.65 -7.54 -24.65
C ARG A 71 9.16 -7.74 -24.49
N LYS A 72 9.94 -7.61 -25.57
CA LYS A 72 11.41 -7.73 -25.51
C LYS A 72 12.08 -6.58 -24.76
N LEU A 73 11.37 -5.46 -24.60
CA LEU A 73 11.86 -4.29 -23.86
C LEU A 73 11.56 -4.40 -22.36
N ILE A 74 10.65 -5.29 -21.95
CA ILE A 74 10.34 -5.50 -20.53
C ILE A 74 11.50 -6.26 -19.90
N THR A 75 12.29 -5.57 -19.09
CA THR A 75 13.50 -6.13 -18.47
C THR A 75 13.42 -6.14 -16.94
N HIS A 76 12.53 -5.32 -16.36
CA HIS A 76 12.38 -5.15 -14.91
C HIS A 76 10.92 -5.29 -14.48
N ILE A 77 10.68 -6.04 -13.42
CA ILE A 77 9.37 -6.15 -12.76
C ILE A 77 9.57 -5.84 -11.27
N LEU A 78 9.14 -4.66 -10.83
CA LEU A 78 9.25 -4.18 -9.46
C LEU A 78 7.93 -4.40 -8.72
N ILE A 79 8.02 -4.98 -7.52
CA ILE A 79 6.87 -5.27 -6.66
C ILE A 79 6.94 -4.38 -5.43
N THR A 80 5.88 -3.61 -5.19
CA THR A 80 5.77 -2.77 -4.00
C THR A 80 5.61 -3.62 -2.75
N HIS A 81 4.74 -4.62 -2.79
CA HIS A 81 4.51 -5.59 -1.72
C HIS A 81 3.77 -6.84 -2.22
N THR A 82 3.63 -7.83 -1.36
CA THR A 82 3.14 -9.17 -1.71
C THR A 82 1.63 -9.33 -1.53
N HIS A 83 0.81 -8.29 -1.71
CA HIS A 83 -0.63 -8.49 -1.82
C HIS A 83 -1.01 -9.10 -3.17
N LYS A 84 -2.07 -9.91 -3.16
CA LYS A 84 -2.50 -10.73 -4.31
C LYS A 84 -2.93 -9.93 -5.53
N ASP A 85 -3.24 -8.67 -5.35
CA ASP A 85 -3.58 -7.79 -6.45
C ASP A 85 -2.35 -7.07 -7.01
N HIS A 86 -1.15 -7.19 -6.41
CA HIS A 86 0.08 -6.55 -6.89
C HIS A 86 1.06 -7.51 -7.58
N SER A 87 1.41 -8.63 -6.92
CA SER A 87 2.55 -9.46 -7.32
C SER A 87 2.29 -10.71 -8.18
N PRO A 88 1.12 -11.38 -8.15
CA PRO A 88 1.00 -12.71 -8.78
C PRO A 88 1.27 -12.76 -10.28
N ALA A 89 0.96 -11.70 -11.04
CA ALA A 89 1.27 -11.66 -12.47
C ALA A 89 2.78 -11.60 -12.78
N ALA A 90 3.63 -11.30 -11.80
CA ALA A 90 5.07 -11.20 -11.98
C ALA A 90 5.70 -12.48 -12.51
N GLN A 91 5.21 -13.64 -12.05
CA GLN A 91 5.75 -14.93 -12.45
C GLN A 91 5.49 -15.21 -13.95
N GLU A 92 4.29 -14.91 -14.44
CA GLU A 92 3.94 -15.14 -15.84
C GLU A 92 4.63 -14.13 -16.77
N LEU A 93 4.69 -12.85 -16.37
CA LEU A 93 5.45 -11.85 -17.12
C LEU A 93 6.94 -12.21 -17.19
N LYS A 94 7.53 -12.67 -16.09
CA LYS A 94 8.92 -13.14 -16.06
C LYS A 94 9.15 -14.29 -17.04
N LYS A 95 8.27 -15.30 -17.09
CA LYS A 95 8.38 -16.41 -18.06
C LYS A 95 8.29 -15.89 -19.51
N ALA A 96 7.41 -14.93 -19.77
CA ALA A 96 7.17 -14.41 -21.11
C ALA A 96 8.27 -13.44 -21.63
N THR A 97 9.01 -12.80 -20.73
CA THR A 97 9.93 -11.70 -21.06
C THR A 97 11.39 -11.97 -20.66
N ASN A 98 11.63 -12.93 -19.78
CA ASN A 98 12.91 -13.15 -19.10
C ASN A 98 13.37 -11.96 -18.21
N ALA A 99 12.46 -11.03 -17.88
CA ALA A 99 12.72 -9.93 -16.97
C ALA A 99 13.07 -10.40 -15.56
N LYS A 100 13.85 -9.59 -14.84
CA LYS A 100 14.15 -9.83 -13.41
C LYS A 100 13.07 -9.23 -12.52
N THR A 101 12.70 -9.96 -11.48
CA THR A 101 11.81 -9.44 -10.43
C THR A 101 12.60 -8.79 -9.29
N TYR A 102 12.10 -7.66 -8.81
CA TYR A 102 12.69 -6.86 -7.74
C TYR A 102 11.65 -6.58 -6.67
N GLY A 103 12.07 -6.55 -5.41
CA GLY A 103 11.20 -6.21 -4.28
C GLY A 103 11.96 -6.37 -2.96
N PHE A 104 11.36 -5.95 -1.86
CA PHE A 104 12.01 -6.05 -0.55
C PHE A 104 12.30 -7.51 -0.16
N GLY A 105 11.34 -8.39 -0.39
CA GLY A 105 11.42 -9.80 -0.05
C GLY A 105 10.06 -10.48 -0.07
N PRO A 106 10.01 -11.80 0.23
CA PRO A 106 8.75 -12.54 0.33
C PRO A 106 7.90 -12.02 1.50
N TYR A 107 6.63 -12.43 1.53
CA TYR A 107 5.78 -12.22 2.70
C TYR A 107 6.42 -12.88 3.94
N PRO A 108 6.50 -12.20 5.11
CA PRO A 108 7.05 -12.81 6.32
C PRO A 108 6.07 -13.88 6.85
N ILE A 109 6.36 -15.15 6.56
CA ILE A 109 5.52 -16.26 7.02
C ILE A 109 5.68 -16.45 8.53
N ASN A 110 4.72 -15.94 9.30
CA ASN A 110 4.45 -16.33 10.68
C ASN A 110 2.94 -16.64 10.82
N ASN A 111 2.49 -17.78 10.28
CA ASN A 111 1.17 -18.43 10.49
C ASN A 111 -0.13 -17.60 10.44
N TYR A 112 -0.10 -16.33 10.02
CA TYR A 112 -1.28 -15.47 10.01
C TYR A 112 -1.55 -14.96 8.60
N VAL A 113 -2.52 -15.58 7.93
CA VAL A 113 -3.14 -15.01 6.72
C VAL A 113 -4.46 -14.41 7.17
N ASP A 114 -4.56 -13.08 7.21
CA ASP A 114 -5.84 -12.43 7.55
C ASP A 114 -6.82 -12.49 6.36
N LYS A 115 -8.11 -12.38 6.64
CA LYS A 115 -9.21 -12.36 5.65
C LYS A 115 -9.77 -10.94 5.44
N TYR A 116 -9.10 -9.91 5.95
CA TYR A 116 -9.62 -8.53 5.98
C TYR A 116 -8.84 -7.56 5.08
N GLU A 117 -8.11 -8.11 4.12
CA GLU A 117 -7.42 -7.43 3.01
C GLU A 117 -7.44 -8.32 1.76
N GLU A 118 -6.80 -7.90 0.67
CA GLU A 118 -6.73 -8.66 -0.60
C GLU A 118 -6.02 -10.02 -0.46
N GLY A 119 -5.31 -10.22 0.67
CA GLY A 119 -4.55 -11.41 0.99
C GLY A 119 -3.16 -11.38 0.36
N HIS A 120 -2.33 -12.36 0.71
CA HIS A 120 -0.92 -12.36 0.34
C HIS A 120 -0.58 -13.41 -0.73
N ASP A 121 0.31 -13.05 -1.62
CA ASP A 121 1.06 -13.94 -2.49
C ASP A 121 2.22 -14.54 -1.70
N LEU A 122 2.04 -15.78 -1.25
CA LEU A 122 3.01 -16.49 -0.42
C LEU A 122 4.17 -17.10 -1.23
N ASP A 123 4.00 -17.18 -2.56
CA ASP A 123 4.95 -17.81 -3.46
C ASP A 123 5.92 -16.78 -4.07
N PHE A 124 5.58 -15.48 -3.99
CA PHE A 124 6.46 -14.44 -4.51
C PHE A 124 7.78 -14.36 -3.73
N LYS A 125 8.87 -14.55 -4.48
CA LYS A 125 10.23 -14.24 -4.06
C LYS A 125 10.91 -13.47 -5.19
N PRO A 126 11.43 -12.26 -4.93
CA PRO A 126 12.11 -11.51 -5.99
C PRO A 126 13.43 -12.19 -6.37
N ASP A 127 13.84 -12.04 -7.63
CA ASP A 127 15.20 -12.41 -8.06
C ASP A 127 16.24 -11.53 -7.36
N ILE A 128 15.91 -10.26 -7.15
CA ILE A 128 16.78 -9.25 -6.58
C ILE A 128 16.08 -8.62 -5.37
N PHE A 129 16.66 -8.84 -4.20
CA PHE A 129 16.20 -8.26 -2.93
C PHE A 129 16.68 -6.81 -2.87
N LEU A 130 15.73 -5.89 -2.73
CA LEU A 130 15.99 -4.46 -2.60
C LEU A 130 16.04 -4.04 -1.13
N LYS A 131 16.93 -3.10 -0.83
CA LYS A 131 17.03 -2.39 0.44
C LYS A 131 16.62 -0.94 0.27
N ASP A 132 16.45 -0.26 1.40
CA ASP A 132 16.18 1.17 1.37
C ASP A 132 17.31 1.95 0.67
N GLY A 133 16.96 2.76 -0.32
CA GLY A 133 17.89 3.61 -1.04
C GLY A 133 18.61 2.95 -2.22
N ASP A 134 18.39 1.65 -2.48
CA ASP A 134 18.95 0.99 -3.66
C ASP A 134 18.46 1.68 -4.94
N ILE A 135 19.33 1.75 -5.94
CA ILE A 135 19.07 2.40 -7.23
C ILE A 135 19.02 1.33 -8.34
N ILE A 136 17.91 1.29 -9.05
CA ILE A 136 17.68 0.46 -10.24
C ILE A 136 17.71 1.37 -11.46
N ARG A 137 18.44 0.99 -12.51
CA ARG A 137 18.58 1.77 -13.75
C ARG A 137 18.12 0.98 -14.95
N GLY A 138 17.31 1.62 -15.78
CA GLY A 138 17.16 1.25 -17.18
C GLY A 138 17.88 2.25 -18.07
N SER A 139 17.66 2.10 -19.37
CA SER A 139 18.30 2.94 -20.41
C SER A 139 17.88 4.41 -20.38
N ASP A 140 16.67 4.73 -19.93
CA ASP A 140 16.08 6.08 -19.94
C ASP A 140 15.32 6.45 -18.66
N TRP A 141 15.51 5.68 -17.59
CA TRP A 141 14.88 5.91 -16.28
C TRP A 141 15.74 5.38 -15.13
N THR A 142 15.57 5.99 -13.97
CA THR A 142 16.22 5.64 -12.72
C THR A 142 15.18 5.54 -11.61
N ILE A 143 15.08 4.37 -10.99
CA ILE A 143 14.19 4.14 -9.85
C ILE A 143 15.01 4.04 -8.56
N LYS A 144 14.72 4.93 -7.61
CA LYS A 144 15.16 4.81 -6.22
C LYS A 144 14.13 4.02 -5.41
N SER A 145 14.59 2.96 -4.78
CA SER A 145 13.75 2.15 -3.90
C SER A 145 13.70 2.77 -2.50
N LEU A 146 12.51 2.77 -1.89
CA LEU A 146 12.26 3.31 -0.57
C LEU A 146 11.52 2.27 0.26
N HIS A 147 12.17 1.71 1.28
CA HIS A 147 11.48 0.83 2.22
C HIS A 147 10.51 1.68 3.06
N THR A 148 9.23 1.33 3.02
CA THR A 148 8.12 2.08 3.64
C THR A 148 7.17 1.11 4.36
N PRO A 149 7.67 0.38 5.37
CA PRO A 149 6.85 -0.59 6.10
C PRO A 149 5.69 0.10 6.83
N GLY A 150 4.69 -0.71 7.17
CA GLY A 150 3.59 -0.33 8.03
C GLY A 150 2.23 -0.78 7.51
N HIS A 151 2.00 -0.73 6.19
CA HIS A 151 0.87 -1.43 5.58
C HIS A 151 1.12 -2.94 5.62
N THR A 152 2.21 -3.36 4.99
CA THR A 152 2.91 -4.64 5.19
C THR A 152 4.36 -4.35 5.57
N SER A 153 5.06 -5.29 6.20
CA SER A 153 6.46 -5.10 6.58
C SER A 153 7.42 -5.07 5.38
N ASN A 154 7.04 -5.70 4.27
CA ASN A 154 7.81 -5.73 3.03
C ASN A 154 7.45 -4.64 2.02
N HIS A 155 6.64 -3.65 2.41
CA HIS A 155 6.19 -2.60 1.51
C HIS A 155 7.32 -1.66 1.07
N MET A 156 7.37 -1.34 -0.22
CA MET A 156 8.25 -0.36 -0.84
C MET A 156 7.48 0.69 -1.64
N CYS A 157 7.99 1.92 -1.62
CA CYS A 157 7.70 2.91 -2.65
C CYS A 157 8.87 2.98 -3.64
N PHE A 158 8.60 3.41 -4.87
CA PHE A 158 9.59 3.55 -5.93
C PHE A 158 9.58 4.97 -6.50
N GLY A 159 10.71 5.67 -6.43
CA GLY A 159 10.86 7.04 -6.91
C GLY A 159 11.50 7.09 -8.29
N LEU A 160 10.80 7.64 -9.28
CA LEU A 160 11.35 7.96 -10.60
C LEU A 160 12.07 9.31 -10.53
N GLU A 161 13.39 9.27 -10.65
CA GLU A 161 14.23 10.45 -10.41
C GLU A 161 14.09 11.49 -11.53
N GLU A 162 13.98 11.07 -12.78
CA GLU A 162 13.92 11.95 -13.96
C GLU A 162 12.71 12.89 -13.94
N GLU A 163 11.57 12.42 -13.44
CA GLU A 163 10.32 13.18 -13.42
C GLU A 163 9.89 13.58 -12.00
N LYS A 164 10.69 13.25 -10.98
CA LYS A 164 10.36 13.45 -9.56
C LYS A 164 8.96 12.92 -9.22
N LEU A 165 8.66 11.68 -9.61
CA LEU A 165 7.39 11.01 -9.31
C LEU A 165 7.61 9.86 -8.34
N LEU A 166 6.67 9.62 -7.43
CA LEU A 166 6.76 8.50 -6.49
C LEU A 166 5.60 7.53 -6.66
N PHE A 167 5.89 6.27 -6.98
CA PHE A 167 4.94 5.18 -6.95
C PHE A 167 4.81 4.68 -5.52
N THR A 168 3.64 4.88 -4.93
CA THR A 168 3.46 4.74 -3.47
C THR A 168 2.82 3.43 -3.04
N GLY A 169 2.52 2.52 -3.97
CA GLY A 169 1.78 1.31 -3.67
C GLY A 169 0.51 1.63 -2.90
N ASP A 170 0.35 0.92 -1.79
CA ASP A 170 -0.76 1.05 -0.83
C ASP A 170 -0.39 1.85 0.42
N HIS A 171 0.83 2.40 0.47
CA HIS A 171 1.28 3.24 1.58
C HIS A 171 0.57 4.59 1.61
N VAL A 172 0.44 5.25 0.45
CA VAL A 172 -0.26 6.55 0.33
C VAL A 172 -1.27 6.49 -0.79
N MET A 173 -2.48 6.04 -0.47
CA MET A 173 -3.59 5.97 -1.43
C MET A 173 -4.32 7.32 -1.58
N GLY A 174 -4.77 7.67 -2.78
CA GLY A 174 -5.48 8.94 -3.05
C GLY A 174 -6.98 8.93 -2.70
N TRP A 175 -7.58 7.75 -2.55
CA TRP A 175 -9.03 7.56 -2.45
C TRP A 175 -9.49 7.06 -1.06
N ALA A 176 -8.60 6.48 -0.27
CA ALA A 176 -8.83 5.99 1.07
C ALA A 176 -7.56 6.10 1.93
N THR A 177 -7.70 5.89 3.24
CA THR A 177 -6.55 5.67 4.12
C THR A 177 -6.13 4.21 4.04
N THR A 178 -4.82 3.93 4.09
CA THR A 178 -4.33 2.54 4.12
C THR A 178 -4.90 1.75 5.29
N VAL A 179 -5.10 0.46 5.10
CA VAL A 179 -5.46 -0.46 6.19
C VAL A 179 -4.15 -0.96 6.80
N ILE A 180 -4.10 -1.11 8.12
CA ILE A 180 -2.92 -1.60 8.83
C ILE A 180 -3.39 -2.78 9.67
N ILE A 181 -2.87 -3.98 9.36
CA ILE A 181 -3.30 -5.24 9.96
C ILE A 181 -2.11 -5.92 10.66
N PRO A 182 -2.05 -5.90 12.00
CA PRO A 182 -1.04 -6.62 12.76
C PRO A 182 -1.20 -8.15 12.61
N PRO A 183 -0.11 -8.94 12.75
CA PRO A 183 1.22 -8.50 13.20
C PRO A 183 2.13 -7.95 12.08
N ASP A 184 1.81 -8.17 10.81
CA ASP A 184 2.65 -7.71 9.69
C ASP A 184 2.56 -6.19 9.49
N GLY A 185 1.34 -5.67 9.43
CA GLY A 185 1.08 -4.24 9.43
C GLY A 185 1.32 -3.61 10.80
N ASN A 186 2.07 -2.51 10.83
CA ASN A 186 2.46 -1.81 12.05
C ASN A 186 2.20 -0.29 11.94
N MET A 187 1.48 0.27 12.93
CA MET A 187 1.11 1.70 12.93
C MET A 187 2.30 2.62 13.20
N SER A 188 3.22 2.23 14.07
CA SER A 188 4.43 2.99 14.38
C SER A 188 5.32 3.10 13.12
N ASP A 189 5.54 1.99 12.42
CA ASP A 189 6.26 1.93 11.15
C ASP A 189 5.58 2.76 10.07
N TYR A 190 4.25 2.62 9.92
CA TYR A 190 3.49 3.41 8.96
C TYR A 190 3.69 4.92 9.17
N ILE A 191 3.61 5.40 10.41
CA ILE A 191 3.82 6.82 10.73
C ILE A 191 5.27 7.25 10.45
N ASN A 192 6.26 6.42 10.76
CA ASN A 192 7.66 6.71 10.49
C ASN A 192 7.95 6.77 8.98
N SER A 193 7.39 5.84 8.21
CA SER A 193 7.44 5.85 6.76
C SER A 193 6.78 7.09 6.15
N LEU A 194 5.61 7.51 6.63
CA LEU A 194 5.00 8.78 6.20
C LEU A 194 5.89 9.99 6.52
N LYS A 195 6.53 10.04 7.70
CA LYS A 195 7.46 11.13 8.05
C LYS A 195 8.68 11.14 7.13
N LYS A 196 9.22 9.96 6.80
CA LYS A 196 10.32 9.82 5.84
C LYS A 196 9.92 10.38 4.47
N LEU A 197 8.71 10.07 3.99
CA LEU A 197 8.19 10.61 2.72
C LEU A 197 8.06 12.15 2.72
N LEU A 198 7.80 12.77 3.88
CA LEU A 198 7.76 14.24 3.99
C LEU A 198 9.13 14.92 3.77
N LEU A 199 10.23 14.18 3.90
CA LEU A 199 11.58 14.69 3.71
C LEU A 199 12.05 14.61 2.24
N LEU A 200 11.25 13.98 1.36
CA LEU A 200 11.62 13.73 -0.03
C LEU A 200 10.89 14.70 -0.97
N ASP A 201 11.61 15.20 -1.98
CA ASP A 201 11.13 16.20 -2.95
C ASP A 201 10.55 15.54 -4.22
N TYR A 202 9.49 14.75 -4.07
CA TYR A 202 8.72 14.23 -5.20
C TYR A 202 7.49 15.12 -5.45
N SER A 203 7.28 15.48 -6.71
CA SER A 203 6.26 16.45 -7.15
C SER A 203 4.84 15.88 -7.14
N LYS A 204 4.69 14.58 -7.41
CA LYS A 204 3.41 13.86 -7.42
C LYS A 204 3.59 12.44 -6.91
N TYR A 205 2.57 11.91 -6.25
CA TYR A 205 2.50 10.50 -5.87
C TYR A 205 1.51 9.76 -6.77
N PHE A 206 1.89 8.56 -7.17
CA PHE A 206 1.12 7.62 -7.97
C PHE A 206 0.78 6.41 -7.10
N PRO A 207 -0.37 6.41 -6.43
CA PRO A 207 -0.87 5.22 -5.77
C PRO A 207 -1.21 4.15 -6.82
N THR A 208 -1.11 2.88 -6.43
CA THR A 208 -1.55 1.77 -7.28
C THR A 208 -3.05 1.86 -7.55
N HIS A 209 -3.83 2.33 -6.58
CA HIS A 209 -5.27 2.51 -6.70
C HIS A 209 -5.68 3.98 -6.75
N GLY A 210 -6.55 4.31 -7.71
CA GLY A 210 -7.17 5.63 -7.83
C GLY A 210 -6.30 6.66 -8.55
N SER A 211 -6.62 7.94 -8.37
CA SER A 211 -5.96 9.03 -9.10
C SER A 211 -4.62 9.45 -8.46
N PRO A 212 -3.70 10.02 -9.26
CA PRO A 212 -2.47 10.64 -8.74
C PRO A 212 -2.75 11.75 -7.72
N ILE A 213 -1.83 11.91 -6.77
CA ILE A 213 -1.86 12.94 -5.73
C ILE A 213 -0.89 14.06 -6.13
N THR A 214 -1.44 15.25 -6.41
CA THR A 214 -0.66 16.40 -6.91
C THR A 214 -0.14 17.35 -5.83
N GLU A 215 -0.63 17.24 -4.60
CA GLU A 215 -0.12 17.97 -3.43
C GLU A 215 0.36 16.96 -2.36
N PRO A 216 1.39 16.12 -2.64
CA PRO A 216 1.73 14.97 -1.80
C PRO A 216 2.06 15.37 -0.36
N GLN A 217 2.84 16.43 -0.18
CA GLN A 217 3.26 16.90 1.14
C GLN A 217 2.09 17.32 2.04
N LYS A 218 1.11 18.02 1.47
CA LYS A 218 -0.13 18.40 2.17
C LYS A 218 -0.98 17.17 2.49
N TYR A 219 -1.08 16.22 1.56
CA TYR A 219 -1.84 15.00 1.75
C TYR A 219 -1.25 14.10 2.84
N VAL A 220 0.07 13.88 2.82
CA VAL A 220 0.79 13.10 3.84
C VAL A 220 0.64 13.72 5.23
N ARG A 221 0.77 15.06 5.35
CA ARG A 221 0.50 15.76 6.62
C ARG A 221 -0.94 15.52 7.12
N ALA A 222 -1.91 15.52 6.21
CA ALA A 222 -3.30 15.23 6.55
C ALA A 222 -3.51 13.77 7.00
N LEU A 223 -2.81 12.81 6.40
CA LEU A 223 -2.81 11.40 6.83
C LEU A 223 -2.26 11.24 8.25
N ILE A 224 -1.10 11.83 8.54
CA ILE A 224 -0.50 11.81 9.88
C ILE A 224 -1.46 12.44 10.90
N ALA A 225 -2.02 13.61 10.59
CA ALA A 225 -2.98 14.28 11.46
C ALA A 225 -4.24 13.43 11.72
N HIS A 226 -4.74 12.73 10.69
CA HIS A 226 -5.87 11.82 10.83
C HIS A 226 -5.57 10.65 11.78
N ARG A 227 -4.39 10.05 11.69
CA ARG A 227 -3.97 8.97 12.60
C ARG A 227 -3.80 9.46 14.04
N LYS A 228 -3.17 10.62 14.24
CA LYS A 228 -3.06 11.26 15.57
C LYS A 228 -4.41 11.59 16.17
N MET A 229 -5.37 12.05 15.35
CA MET A 229 -6.74 12.28 15.80
C MET A 229 -7.39 10.98 16.29
N ARG A 230 -7.17 9.87 15.57
CA ARG A 230 -7.68 8.55 15.99
C ARG A 230 -7.04 8.09 17.30
N GLU A 231 -5.73 8.26 17.44
CA GLU A 231 -4.99 7.97 18.67
C GLU A 231 -5.59 8.73 19.86
N LYS A 232 -5.82 10.05 19.71
CA LYS A 232 -6.47 10.87 20.73
C LYS A 232 -7.88 10.38 21.08
N GLN A 233 -8.69 10.04 20.09
CA GLN A 233 -10.05 9.51 20.30
C GLN A 233 -10.04 8.22 21.14
N ILE A 234 -9.11 7.30 20.85
CA ILE A 234 -8.92 6.06 21.62
C ILE A 234 -8.55 6.37 23.07
N LEU A 235 -7.56 7.24 23.27
CA LEU A 235 -7.11 7.61 24.62
C LEU A 235 -8.22 8.27 25.44
N GLU A 236 -9.01 9.18 24.86
CA GLU A 236 -10.13 9.82 25.55
C GLU A 236 -11.21 8.80 25.97
N GLU A 237 -11.55 7.84 25.11
CA GLU A 237 -12.50 6.78 25.46
C GLU A 237 -12.00 5.90 26.62
N LEU A 238 -10.71 5.54 26.57
CA LEU A 238 -10.07 4.70 27.58
C LEU A 238 -9.89 5.38 28.95
N LYS A 239 -10.01 6.70 29.05
CA LYS A 239 -10.06 7.41 30.35
C LYS A 239 -11.28 7.04 31.17
N THR A 240 -12.40 6.75 30.51
CA THR A 240 -13.69 6.53 31.18
C THR A 240 -13.96 5.06 31.46
N LYS A 241 -13.46 4.16 30.61
CA LYS A 241 -13.69 2.72 30.73
C LYS A 241 -12.68 1.90 29.93
N LYS A 242 -12.51 0.66 30.38
CA LYS A 242 -11.77 -0.39 29.67
C LYS A 242 -12.64 -0.89 28.51
N LEU A 243 -12.09 -1.02 27.31
CA LEU A 243 -12.85 -1.32 26.10
C LEU A 243 -12.21 -2.41 25.26
N PHE A 244 -13.05 -3.24 24.67
CA PHE A 244 -12.67 -4.11 23.57
C PHE A 244 -12.54 -3.31 22.26
N VAL A 245 -11.72 -3.80 21.33
CA VAL A 245 -11.51 -3.15 20.02
C VAL A 245 -12.83 -2.99 19.27
N LYS A 246 -13.69 -4.02 19.27
CA LYS A 246 -14.99 -3.99 18.58
C LYS A 246 -15.94 -2.91 19.14
N GLU A 247 -15.80 -2.52 20.40
CA GLU A 247 -16.63 -1.49 21.04
C GLU A 247 -16.23 -0.07 20.60
N MET A 248 -14.98 0.09 20.15
CA MET A 248 -14.45 1.38 19.71
C MET A 248 -14.86 1.72 18.26
N VAL A 249 -14.97 0.71 17.39
CA VAL A 249 -15.20 0.91 15.96
C VAL A 249 -16.49 1.66 15.62
N PRO A 250 -17.67 1.33 16.19
CA PRO A 250 -18.92 2.03 15.87
C PRO A 250 -18.86 3.54 16.12
N LYS A 251 -18.08 3.98 17.12
CA LYS A 251 -17.92 5.39 17.47
C LYS A 251 -17.03 6.12 16.46
N PHE A 252 -15.92 5.52 16.10
CA PHE A 252 -14.90 6.20 15.30
C PHE A 252 -15.08 6.03 13.79
N TYR A 253 -15.83 5.00 13.37
CA TYR A 253 -16.08 4.66 11.97
C TYR A 253 -17.58 4.73 11.62
N SER A 254 -18.34 5.60 12.30
CA SER A 254 -19.78 5.76 12.08
C SER A 254 -20.17 6.08 10.63
N SER A 255 -19.30 6.76 9.88
CA SER A 255 -19.48 7.07 8.45
C SER A 255 -18.91 6.01 7.49
N THR A 256 -18.36 4.91 8.02
CA THR A 256 -17.78 3.82 7.24
C THR A 256 -18.81 2.70 7.06
N LYS A 257 -18.93 2.16 5.83
CA LYS A 257 -19.81 1.02 5.54
C LYS A 257 -19.49 -0.15 6.49
N ARG A 258 -20.53 -0.77 7.06
CA ARG A 258 -20.38 -1.86 8.06
C ARG A 258 -19.52 -3.03 7.59
N GLN A 259 -19.55 -3.35 6.30
CA GLN A 259 -18.70 -4.40 5.71
C GLN A 259 -17.20 -4.16 5.91
N LEU A 260 -16.76 -2.90 6.09
CA LEU A 260 -15.36 -2.54 6.31
C LEU A 260 -15.00 -2.44 7.80
N TRP A 261 -15.93 -2.70 8.71
CA TRP A 261 -15.67 -2.57 10.15
C TRP A 261 -14.64 -3.57 10.65
N LYS A 262 -14.54 -4.77 10.05
CA LYS A 262 -13.48 -5.73 10.42
C LYS A 262 -12.08 -5.23 10.10
N ALA A 263 -11.86 -4.65 8.91
CA ALA A 263 -10.60 -3.98 8.59
C ALA A 263 -10.34 -2.77 9.52
N ALA A 264 -11.40 -2.05 9.90
CA ALA A 264 -11.32 -0.95 10.85
C ALA A 264 -10.94 -1.40 12.26
N GLU A 265 -11.44 -2.53 12.75
CA GLU A 265 -11.04 -3.18 14.02
C GLU A 265 -9.53 -3.44 14.00
N LYS A 266 -8.99 -4.00 12.91
CA LYS A 266 -7.54 -4.26 12.77
C LYS A 266 -6.70 -2.99 12.82
N SER A 267 -7.15 -1.91 12.17
CA SER A 267 -6.47 -0.60 12.25
C SER A 267 -6.52 0.02 13.65
N VAL A 268 -7.61 -0.18 14.40
CA VAL A 268 -7.68 0.24 15.82
C VAL A 268 -6.72 -0.58 16.66
N LEU A 269 -6.68 -1.90 16.47
CA LEU A 269 -5.73 -2.77 17.14
C LEU A 269 -4.28 -2.34 16.88
N ALA A 270 -3.91 -2.06 15.63
CA ALA A 270 -2.59 -1.53 15.28
C ALA A 270 -2.26 -0.22 16.01
N THR A 271 -3.25 0.65 16.18
CA THR A 271 -3.09 1.91 16.91
C THR A 271 -2.86 1.66 18.41
N LEU A 272 -3.57 0.70 18.99
CA LEU A 272 -3.43 0.31 20.39
C LEU A 272 -2.08 -0.32 20.68
N ILE A 273 -1.59 -1.21 19.81
CA ILE A 273 -0.23 -1.79 19.91
C ILE A 273 0.82 -0.66 19.89
N GLY A 274 0.74 0.27 18.93
CA GLY A 274 1.66 1.40 18.88
C GLY A 274 1.55 2.38 20.07
N LEU A 275 0.39 2.44 20.75
CA LEU A 275 0.22 3.19 22.00
C LEU A 275 0.81 2.45 23.21
N GLU A 276 0.74 1.12 23.22
CA GLU A 276 1.30 0.25 24.26
C GLU A 276 2.83 0.25 24.20
N GLU A 277 3.42 0.19 23.01
CA GLU A 277 4.87 0.37 22.79
C GLU A 277 5.40 1.68 23.40
N LYS A 278 4.57 2.73 23.42
CA LYS A 278 4.89 4.04 24.01
C LYS A 278 4.53 4.15 25.49
N GLY A 279 3.94 3.11 26.08
CA GLY A 279 3.55 3.07 27.50
C GLY A 279 2.27 3.83 27.86
N TYR A 280 1.40 4.16 26.90
CA TYR A 280 0.15 4.89 27.18
C TYR A 280 -1.03 3.97 27.53
N VAL A 281 -1.08 2.78 26.95
CA VAL A 281 -2.16 1.80 27.16
C VAL A 281 -1.55 0.42 27.38
N ARG A 282 -2.34 -0.51 27.91
CA ARG A 282 -1.98 -1.92 28.01
C ARG A 282 -3.14 -2.82 27.62
N CYS A 283 -2.84 -3.93 26.98
CA CYS A 283 -3.76 -5.03 26.81
C CYS A 283 -3.97 -5.72 28.18
N ILE A 284 -5.22 -5.82 28.62
CA ILE A 284 -5.57 -6.45 29.91
C ILE A 284 -6.30 -7.79 29.74
N GLU A 285 -6.76 -8.08 28.53
CA GLU A 285 -7.44 -9.32 28.19
C GLU A 285 -7.25 -9.57 26.69
N ASN A 286 -6.80 -10.76 26.31
CA ASN A 286 -6.65 -11.14 24.92
C ASN A 286 -7.46 -12.42 24.68
N THR A 287 -8.44 -12.33 23.77
CA THR A 287 -9.29 -13.45 23.37
C THR A 287 -8.88 -13.93 21.98
N LYS A 288 -9.43 -15.06 21.52
CA LYS A 288 -9.15 -15.56 20.16
C LYS A 288 -9.52 -14.57 19.04
N THR A 289 -10.45 -13.65 19.29
CA THR A 289 -11.05 -12.80 18.23
C THR A 289 -10.99 -11.30 18.53
N ASP A 290 -10.57 -10.90 19.72
CA ASP A 290 -10.64 -9.51 20.20
C ASP A 290 -9.71 -9.31 21.40
N SER A 291 -9.42 -8.05 21.74
CA SER A 291 -8.59 -7.69 22.89
C SER A 291 -9.19 -6.50 23.65
N LYS A 292 -9.03 -6.50 24.97
CA LYS A 292 -9.51 -5.45 25.86
C LYS A 292 -8.34 -4.62 26.37
N TRP A 293 -8.52 -3.31 26.34
CA TRP A 293 -7.47 -2.35 26.59
C TRP A 293 -7.83 -1.39 27.72
N SER A 294 -6.81 -0.91 28.41
CA SER A 294 -6.92 0.12 29.45
C SER A 294 -5.81 1.15 29.31
N LEU A 295 -6.08 2.39 29.71
CA LEU A 295 -5.04 3.39 29.91
C LEU A 295 -4.06 2.93 31.00
N ILE A 296 -2.75 3.12 30.79
CA ILE A 296 -1.76 2.99 31.86
C ILE A 296 -1.83 4.28 32.69
N GLY A 297 -1.81 4.12 34.03
CA GLY A 297 -2.25 5.12 35.00
C GLY A 297 -1.88 6.58 34.72
N LYS A 298 -2.80 7.48 35.09
CA LYS A 298 -2.40 8.66 35.86
C LYS A 298 -2.55 8.31 37.33
#